data_AF-A0A953NPQ2-F1
#
_entry.id   AF-A0A953NPQ2-F1
#
_cell.length_a   1.000
_cell.length_b   1.000
_cell.length_c   1.000
_cell.angle_alpha   90.00
_cell.angle_beta   90.00
_cell.angle_gamma   90.00
#
_symmetry.space_group_name_H-M   'P 1'
#
loop_
_entity.id
_entity.type
_entity.pdbx_description
1 polymer ?
#
loop_
_entity_poly.entity_id
_entity_poly.type
_entity_poly.pdbx_seq_one_letter_code
_entity_poly.pdbx_strand_id
1 'polypeptide(L)'
;MTSHTTSTSTRRSFLKRGAVLAVPLAAVAPAAVMADDRLTARLARLEDEAAIRELHQAWLRRINIGAADTATPRFAASEGAAFDQSVRSIAADHAAQPDAIEVAPDGQSAAGRFPCAVEIETTIAQDCTLAQMARAQGGGVVRRTERRMLQVKYVKSGGAWAIAKAEIASV
;
A
#
# COMPACT_ATOMS: atom_id res chain seq x y z
N MET A 1 27.61 66.76 -16.80
CA MET A 1 28.40 67.07 -15.59
C MET A 1 27.93 68.44 -15.11
N THR A 2 27.37 68.51 -13.88
CA THR A 2 27.07 69.73 -13.06
C THR A 2 26.10 70.77 -13.69
N SER A 3 25.03 71.30 -13.08
CA SER A 3 24.47 71.35 -11.72
C SER A 3 23.04 71.95 -11.83
N HIS A 4 22.14 71.73 -10.86
CA HIS A 4 21.15 72.73 -10.41
C HIS A 4 20.64 72.33 -9.02
N THR A 5 21.16 72.97 -7.96
CA THR A 5 20.66 74.15 -7.21
C THR A 5 19.64 73.81 -6.12
N THR A 6 20.05 74.21 -4.92
CA THR A 6 19.49 74.06 -3.57
C THR A 6 18.08 74.64 -3.40
N SER A 7 17.26 74.04 -2.52
CA SER A 7 16.20 74.79 -1.82
C SER A 7 15.95 74.22 -0.43
N THR A 8 16.17 75.09 0.56
CA THR A 8 15.93 74.92 1.99
C THR A 8 14.46 75.22 2.29
N SER A 9 13.75 74.39 3.07
CA SER A 9 12.58 74.86 3.82
C SER A 9 12.22 73.93 4.99
N THR A 10 12.51 74.43 6.19
CA THR A 10 12.03 73.95 7.49
C THR A 10 10.57 74.34 7.69
N ARG A 11 9.64 73.39 7.88
CA ARG A 11 8.35 73.64 8.59
C ARG A 11 7.79 72.40 9.31
N ARG A 12 8.01 72.39 10.64
CA ARG A 12 7.09 72.11 11.77
C ARG A 12 6.31 70.77 11.87
N SER A 13 6.53 70.13 13.02
CA SER A 13 5.76 69.07 13.66
C SER A 13 4.29 69.41 13.90
N PHE A 14 3.39 68.42 13.81
CA PHE A 14 2.27 68.27 14.75
C PHE A 14 1.89 66.79 14.92
N LEU A 15 1.96 66.32 16.17
CA LEU A 15 1.47 65.04 16.64
C LEU A 15 -0.01 64.86 16.27
N LYS A 16 -0.32 63.83 15.47
CA LYS A 16 -1.70 63.35 15.35
C LYS A 16 -1.76 61.92 15.89
N ARG A 17 -2.19 61.85 17.15
CA ARG A 17 -2.63 60.63 17.85
C ARG A 17 -3.54 59.83 16.92
N GLY A 18 -3.06 58.70 16.43
CA GLY A 18 -3.89 57.64 15.88
C GLY A 18 -4.02 56.56 16.93
N ALA A 19 -5.19 56.50 17.58
CA ALA A 19 -5.55 55.40 18.46
C ALA A 19 -5.73 54.13 17.60
N VAL A 20 -4.80 53.20 17.68
CA VAL A 20 -5.02 51.84 17.19
C VAL A 20 -5.63 51.06 18.34
N LEU A 21 -6.90 50.70 18.18
CA LEU A 21 -7.59 49.78 19.06
C LEU A 21 -6.81 48.45 19.04
N ALA A 22 -6.20 48.11 20.17
CA ALA A 22 -5.74 46.76 20.43
C ALA A 22 -6.98 45.87 20.51
N VAL A 23 -7.35 45.24 19.40
CA VAL A 23 -8.30 44.14 19.40
C VAL A 23 -7.59 43.00 20.12
N PRO A 24 -8.11 42.48 21.25
CA PRO A 24 -7.57 41.28 21.82
C PRO A 24 -7.71 40.17 20.78
N LEU A 25 -6.59 39.59 20.36
CA LEU A 25 -6.56 38.29 19.72
C LEU A 25 -7.17 37.29 20.70
N ALA A 26 -8.50 37.15 20.63
CA ALA A 26 -9.17 35.99 21.19
C ALA A 26 -8.57 34.77 20.48
N ALA A 27 -7.88 33.93 21.26
CA ALA A 27 -7.28 32.70 20.78
C ALA A 27 -8.37 31.79 20.22
N VAL A 28 -8.56 31.82 18.89
CA VAL A 28 -9.32 30.80 18.16
C VAL A 28 -8.35 29.63 17.91
N ALA A 29 -7.99 28.92 18.98
CA ALA A 29 -7.07 27.79 18.91
C ALA A 29 -7.72 26.38 18.86
N PRO A 30 -9.00 26.14 18.51
CA PRO A 30 -9.44 24.77 18.22
C PRO A 30 -9.22 24.37 16.76
N ALA A 31 -9.29 25.31 15.80
CA ALA A 31 -9.30 24.96 14.37
C ALA A 31 -7.93 24.52 13.82
N ALA A 32 -6.84 25.14 14.27
CA ALA A 32 -5.49 24.80 13.82
C ALA A 32 -5.01 23.45 14.37
N VAL A 33 -5.34 23.12 15.63
CA VAL A 33 -5.00 21.83 16.26
C VAL A 33 -5.81 20.69 15.64
N MET A 34 -7.11 20.88 15.38
CA MET A 34 -7.93 19.85 14.71
C MET A 34 -7.52 19.61 13.25
N ALA A 35 -6.98 20.61 12.56
CA ALA A 35 -6.44 20.44 11.23
C ALA A 35 -5.15 19.59 11.24
N ASP A 36 -4.31 19.77 12.25
CA ASP A 36 -3.06 19.02 12.45
C ASP A 36 -3.32 17.55 12.79
N ASP A 37 -4.28 17.27 13.67
CA ASP A 37 -4.72 15.91 14.01
C ASP A 37 -5.24 15.16 12.77
N ARG A 38 -6.01 15.84 11.92
CA ARG A 38 -6.55 15.26 10.69
C ARG A 38 -5.47 14.94 9.67
N LEU A 39 -4.47 15.81 9.53
CA LEU A 39 -3.33 15.58 8.65
C LEU A 39 -2.48 14.41 9.14
N THR A 40 -2.20 14.37 10.45
CA THR A 40 -1.44 13.28 11.08
C THR A 40 -2.15 11.94 10.92
N ALA A 41 -3.46 11.87 11.14
CA ALA A 41 -4.25 10.66 10.92
C ALA A 41 -4.26 10.21 9.45
N ARG A 42 -4.32 11.16 8.50
CA ARG A 42 -4.26 10.85 7.07
C ARG A 42 -2.89 10.33 6.65
N LEU A 43 -1.82 10.91 7.20
CA LEU A 43 -0.46 10.48 6.94
C LEU A 43 -0.24 9.06 7.46
N ALA A 44 -0.62 8.78 8.71
CA ALA A 44 -0.51 7.44 9.30
C ALA A 44 -1.27 6.39 8.47
N ARG A 45 -2.46 6.73 7.95
CA ARG A 45 -3.22 5.85 7.07
C ARG A 45 -2.51 5.57 5.75
N LEU A 46 -1.91 6.58 5.12
CA LEU A 46 -1.17 6.40 3.87
C LEU A 46 0.10 5.57 4.08
N GLU A 47 0.79 5.76 5.20
CA GLU A 47 1.94 4.94 5.59
C GLU A 47 1.53 3.48 5.79
N ASP A 48 0.39 3.23 6.43
CA ASP A 48 -0.16 1.89 6.60
C ASP A 48 -0.51 1.23 5.25
N GLU A 49 -1.20 1.95 4.36
CA GLU A 49 -1.51 1.46 3.00
C GLU A 49 -0.24 1.16 2.19
N ALA A 50 0.79 2.00 2.30
CA ALA A 50 2.08 1.79 1.64
C ALA A 50 2.81 0.56 2.19
N ALA A 51 2.88 0.42 3.52
CA ALA A 51 3.51 -0.72 4.18
C ALA A 51 2.81 -2.05 3.82
N ILE A 52 1.48 -2.05 3.72
CA ILE A 52 0.72 -3.22 3.28
C ILE A 52 1.05 -3.57 1.82
N ARG A 53 1.17 -2.57 0.94
CA ARG A 53 1.48 -2.80 -0.48
C ARG A 53 2.88 -3.38 -0.67
N GLU A 54 3.88 -2.87 0.06
CA GLU A 54 5.24 -3.41 0.04
C GLU A 54 5.28 -4.84 0.56
N LEU A 55 4.61 -5.12 1.69
CA LEU A 55 4.47 -6.45 2.25
C LEU A 55 3.85 -7.43 1.24
N HIS A 56 2.77 -7.00 0.58
CA HIS A 56 2.09 -7.80 -0.45
C HIS A 56 3.00 -8.13 -1.63
N GLN A 57 3.71 -7.14 -2.17
CA GLN A 57 4.64 -7.35 -3.29
C GLN A 57 5.84 -8.23 -2.91
N ALA A 58 6.37 -8.08 -1.70
CA ALA A 58 7.44 -8.93 -1.20
C ALA A 58 6.98 -10.40 -1.10
N TRP A 59 5.76 -10.61 -0.59
CA TRP A 59 5.17 -11.93 -0.47
C TRP A 59 4.87 -12.58 -1.83
N LEU A 60 4.29 -11.85 -2.79
CA LEU A 60 4.08 -12.36 -4.15
C LEU A 60 5.40 -12.76 -4.84
N ARG A 61 6.44 -11.91 -4.72
CA ARG A 61 7.77 -12.24 -5.25
C ARG A 61 8.29 -13.54 -4.68
N ARG A 62 8.10 -13.77 -3.37
CA ARG A 62 8.54 -15.01 -2.73
C ARG A 62 7.79 -16.23 -3.24
N ILE A 63 6.47 -16.15 -3.41
CA ILE A 63 5.66 -17.24 -4.00
C ILE A 63 6.23 -17.61 -5.37
N ASN A 64 6.46 -16.62 -6.21
CA ASN A 64 6.92 -16.84 -7.59
C ASN A 64 8.35 -17.35 -7.70
N ILE A 65 9.21 -17.13 -6.69
CA ILE A 65 10.58 -17.68 -6.66
C ILE A 65 10.59 -19.13 -6.15
N GLY A 66 9.51 -19.60 -5.50
CA GLY A 66 9.47 -20.93 -4.88
C GLY A 66 10.38 -21.06 -3.64
N ALA A 67 10.83 -19.93 -3.07
CA ALA A 67 11.77 -19.92 -1.95
C ALA A 67 11.08 -20.34 -0.64
N ALA A 68 11.31 -21.59 -0.22
CA ALA A 68 10.93 -22.10 1.09
C ALA A 68 11.69 -21.44 2.25
N ASP A 69 12.80 -20.72 2.00
CA ASP A 69 13.65 -20.15 3.06
C ASP A 69 14.30 -18.86 2.51
N THR A 70 14.19 -17.66 3.10
CA THR A 70 14.92 -17.24 4.32
C THR A 70 14.35 -15.97 5.01
N ALA A 71 13.23 -15.40 4.53
CA ALA A 71 12.60 -14.22 5.15
C ALA A 71 11.09 -14.40 5.20
N THR A 72 10.61 -15.26 6.12
CA THR A 72 9.19 -15.61 6.21
C THR A 72 8.39 -14.30 6.26
N PRO A 73 7.42 -14.07 5.36
CA PRO A 73 6.49 -12.98 5.54
C PRO A 73 6.01 -13.06 6.98
N ARG A 74 5.96 -11.94 7.69
CA ARG A 74 5.46 -11.94 9.07
C ARG A 74 4.01 -12.40 9.00
N PHE A 75 3.77 -13.68 9.21
CA PHE A 75 2.45 -14.25 9.33
C PHE A 75 2.06 -14.12 10.79
N ALA A 76 0.91 -13.53 11.06
CA ALA A 76 0.45 -13.32 12.43
C ALA A 76 -0.06 -14.61 13.08
N ALA A 77 -0.45 -15.60 12.28
CA ALA A 77 -0.94 -16.90 12.72
C ALA A 77 -0.39 -18.03 11.82
N SER A 78 -0.42 -19.26 12.34
CA SER A 78 0.00 -20.49 11.62
C SER A 78 -0.93 -20.89 10.47
N GLU A 79 -2.03 -20.17 10.22
CA GLU A 79 -2.98 -20.51 9.16
C GLU A 79 -2.40 -20.35 7.75
N GLY A 80 -1.30 -19.60 7.59
CA GLY A 80 -0.53 -19.54 6.36
C GLY A 80 -1.33 -19.08 5.14
N ALA A 81 -0.72 -19.21 3.96
CA ALA A 81 -1.44 -19.05 2.70
C ALA A 81 -2.04 -20.39 2.29
N ALA A 82 -3.36 -20.46 2.13
CA ALA A 82 -4.06 -21.68 1.75
C ALA A 82 -4.20 -21.75 0.22
N PHE A 83 -3.09 -22.07 -0.46
CA PHE A 83 -3.11 -22.29 -1.90
C PHE A 83 -3.05 -23.77 -2.22
N ASP A 84 -3.75 -24.15 -3.30
CA ASP A 84 -3.59 -25.47 -3.90
C ASP A 84 -2.13 -25.65 -4.36
N GLN A 85 -1.56 -26.84 -4.15
CA GLN A 85 -0.17 -27.16 -4.54
C GLN A 85 0.08 -27.03 -6.05
N SER A 86 -0.99 -27.02 -6.86
CA SER A 86 -0.94 -26.78 -8.30
C SER A 86 -0.67 -25.31 -8.67
N VAL A 87 -0.82 -24.35 -7.74
CA VAL A 87 -0.49 -22.95 -8.00
C VAL A 87 1.02 -22.78 -8.10
N ARG A 88 1.51 -22.36 -9.27
CA ARG A 88 2.95 -22.15 -9.55
C ARG A 88 3.36 -20.69 -9.49
N SER A 89 2.52 -19.81 -9.99
CA SER A 89 2.80 -18.38 -9.99
C SER A 89 1.51 -17.56 -9.86
N ILE A 90 1.64 -16.38 -9.27
CA ILE A 90 0.58 -15.38 -9.16
C ILE A 90 1.12 -14.07 -9.69
N ALA A 91 0.47 -13.51 -10.70
CA ALA A 91 0.79 -12.21 -11.29
C ALA A 91 -0.40 -11.26 -11.15
N ALA A 92 -0.13 -9.98 -10.93
CA ALA A 92 -1.18 -8.96 -10.91
C ALA A 92 -1.85 -8.85 -12.29
N ASP A 93 -3.18 -8.82 -12.34
CA ASP A 93 -3.90 -8.55 -13.58
C ASP A 93 -4.10 -7.03 -13.74
N HIS A 94 -3.08 -6.37 -14.31
CA HIS A 94 -3.10 -4.92 -14.53
C HIS A 94 -4.18 -4.46 -15.52
N ALA A 95 -4.81 -5.37 -16.26
CA ALA A 95 -5.93 -5.06 -17.16
C ALA A 95 -7.29 -5.09 -16.44
N ALA A 96 -7.35 -5.60 -15.21
CA ALA A 96 -8.57 -5.64 -14.40
C ALA A 96 -8.78 -4.35 -13.59
N GLN A 97 -9.84 -4.33 -12.78
CA GLN A 97 -10.11 -3.23 -11.85
C GLN A 97 -8.91 -2.99 -10.91
N PRO A 98 -8.73 -1.75 -10.42
CA PRO A 98 -7.60 -1.42 -9.56
C PRO A 98 -7.65 -2.19 -8.25
N ASP A 99 -6.46 -2.59 -7.78
CA ASP A 99 -6.27 -3.17 -6.46
C ASP A 99 -6.89 -2.32 -5.36
N ALA A 100 -7.66 -2.94 -4.48
CA ALA A 100 -8.29 -2.26 -3.35
C ALA A 100 -7.66 -2.74 -2.04
N ILE A 101 -7.10 -1.81 -1.26
CA ILE A 101 -6.67 -2.03 0.12
C ILE A 101 -7.57 -1.19 1.02
N GLU A 102 -8.32 -1.85 1.89
CA GLU A 102 -9.21 -1.25 2.88
C GLU A 102 -8.59 -1.44 4.26
N VAL A 103 -8.06 -0.35 4.84
CA VAL A 103 -7.61 -0.33 6.23
C VAL A 103 -8.82 -0.06 7.13
N ALA A 104 -9.01 -0.89 8.15
CA ALA A 104 -10.11 -0.75 9.08
C ALA A 104 -9.97 0.53 9.94
N PRO A 105 -11.08 1.06 10.48
CA PRO A 105 -11.04 2.29 11.28
C PRO A 105 -10.17 2.19 12.55
N ASP A 106 -9.91 0.98 13.03
CA ASP A 106 -9.04 0.72 14.18
C ASP A 106 -7.54 0.87 13.87
N GLY A 107 -7.16 0.92 12.58
CA GLY A 107 -5.77 0.92 12.14
C GLY A 107 -4.99 -0.35 12.52
N GLN A 108 -5.69 -1.41 12.93
CA GLN A 108 -5.11 -2.68 13.37
C GLN A 108 -5.37 -3.83 12.38
N SER A 109 -6.35 -3.67 11.50
CA SER A 109 -6.67 -4.67 10.48
C SER A 109 -6.82 -4.04 9.10
N ALA A 110 -6.55 -4.81 8.06
CA ALA A 110 -6.80 -4.39 6.68
C ALA A 110 -7.18 -5.58 5.80
N ALA A 111 -7.92 -5.31 4.74
CA ALA A 111 -8.28 -6.29 3.72
C ALA A 111 -7.84 -5.80 2.34
N GLY A 112 -7.21 -6.68 1.57
CA GLY A 112 -6.81 -6.42 0.19
C GLY A 112 -7.54 -7.34 -0.78
N ARG A 113 -8.01 -6.77 -1.90
CA ARG A 113 -8.58 -7.50 -3.04
C ARG A 113 -7.77 -7.15 -4.28
N PHE A 114 -7.15 -8.15 -4.88
CA PHE A 114 -6.22 -8.00 -5.99
C PHE A 114 -6.64 -8.94 -7.12
N PRO A 115 -7.15 -8.42 -8.25
CA PRO A 115 -7.31 -9.23 -9.45
C PRO A 115 -5.95 -9.78 -9.89
N CYS A 116 -5.89 -11.08 -10.13
CA CYS A 116 -4.65 -11.75 -10.48
C CYS A 116 -4.82 -12.80 -11.57
N ALA A 117 -3.75 -13.05 -12.29
CA ALA A 117 -3.58 -14.23 -13.13
C ALA A 117 -2.82 -15.28 -12.32
N VAL A 118 -3.43 -16.45 -12.14
CA VAL A 118 -2.86 -17.58 -11.43
C VAL A 118 -2.45 -18.64 -12.44
N GLU A 119 -1.19 -19.02 -12.43
CA GLU A 119 -0.69 -20.14 -13.21
C GLU A 119 -0.86 -21.42 -12.41
N ILE A 120 -1.62 -22.35 -12.98
CA ILE A 120 -1.92 -23.66 -12.40
C ILE A 120 -1.23 -24.71 -13.24
N GLU A 121 -0.45 -25.57 -12.59
CA GLU A 121 0.21 -26.72 -13.19
C GLU A 121 -0.42 -28.01 -12.68
N THR A 122 -0.85 -28.87 -13.60
CA THR A 122 -1.44 -30.17 -13.27
C THR A 122 -0.66 -31.27 -13.97
N THR A 123 -0.28 -32.32 -13.23
CA THR A 123 0.38 -33.49 -13.82
C THR A 123 -0.56 -34.21 -14.76
N ILE A 124 -0.05 -34.64 -15.92
CA ILE A 124 -0.78 -35.51 -16.84
C ILE A 124 -0.98 -36.85 -16.12
N ALA A 125 -2.20 -37.10 -15.66
CA ALA A 125 -2.52 -38.19 -14.75
C ALA A 125 -2.48 -39.59 -15.39
N GLN A 126 -2.52 -39.69 -16.72
CA GLN A 126 -2.48 -40.99 -17.39
C GLN A 126 -1.09 -41.60 -17.31
N ASP A 127 -0.98 -42.84 -16.82
CA ASP A 127 0.25 -43.63 -16.86
C ASP A 127 0.38 -44.41 -18.18
N CYS A 128 0.24 -43.70 -19.29
CA CYS A 128 0.55 -44.24 -20.60
C CYS A 128 2.03 -44.00 -20.94
N THR A 129 2.58 -44.81 -21.86
CA THR A 129 3.98 -44.68 -22.32
C THR A 129 4.31 -43.26 -22.78
N LEU A 130 3.36 -42.58 -23.44
CA LEU A 130 3.53 -41.20 -23.89
C LEU A 130 3.71 -40.22 -22.71
N ALA A 131 2.92 -40.36 -21.65
CA ALA A 131 3.05 -39.52 -20.46
C ALA A 131 4.35 -39.80 -19.69
N GLN A 132 4.79 -41.07 -19.63
CA GLN A 132 6.08 -41.43 -19.04
C GLN A 132 7.25 -40.83 -19.83
N MET A 133 7.20 -40.89 -21.18
CA MET A 133 8.18 -40.25 -22.05
C MET A 133 8.17 -38.72 -21.90
N ALA A 134 6.99 -38.11 -21.82
CA ALA A 134 6.86 -36.68 -21.59
C ALA A 134 7.50 -36.28 -20.26
N ARG A 135 7.26 -37.02 -19.16
CA ARG A 135 7.92 -36.79 -17.86
C ARG A 135 9.44 -36.96 -17.95
N ALA A 136 9.92 -38.00 -18.63
CA ALA A 136 11.36 -38.27 -18.80
C ALA A 136 12.09 -37.16 -19.58
N GLN A 137 11.37 -36.41 -20.42
CA GLN A 137 11.89 -35.26 -21.17
C GLN A 137 11.69 -33.92 -20.44
N GLY A 138 11.27 -33.93 -19.17
CA GLY A 138 11.01 -32.71 -18.39
C GLY A 138 9.63 -32.08 -18.64
N GLY A 139 8.75 -32.76 -19.37
CA GLY A 139 7.33 -32.43 -19.52
C GLY A 139 6.45 -33.20 -18.54
N GLY A 140 5.26 -33.59 -18.98
CA GLY A 140 4.32 -34.37 -18.13
C GLY A 140 3.40 -33.52 -17.25
N VAL A 141 3.36 -32.22 -17.50
CA VAL A 141 2.46 -31.26 -16.85
C VAL A 141 1.73 -30.43 -17.89
N VAL A 142 0.50 -30.04 -17.57
CA VAL A 142 -0.28 -29.05 -18.31
C VAL A 142 -0.31 -27.77 -17.49
N ARG A 143 0.06 -26.66 -18.11
CA ARG A 143 -0.02 -25.33 -17.50
C ARG A 143 -1.20 -24.58 -18.09
N ARG A 144 -1.96 -23.93 -17.22
CA ARG A 144 -3.02 -23.02 -17.60
C ARG A 144 -2.94 -21.75 -16.75
N THR A 145 -3.30 -20.63 -17.34
CA THR A 145 -3.42 -19.36 -16.63
C THR A 145 -4.90 -19.03 -16.47
N GLU A 146 -5.31 -18.75 -15.24
CA GLU A 146 -6.69 -18.39 -14.93
C GLU A 146 -6.75 -17.03 -14.23
N ARG A 147 -7.72 -16.21 -14.62
CA ARG A 147 -8.02 -14.97 -13.88
C ARG A 147 -8.78 -15.32 -12.61
N ARG A 148 -8.29 -14.85 -11.47
CA ARG A 148 -8.82 -15.09 -10.13
C ARG A 148 -8.78 -13.80 -9.30
N MET A 149 -9.41 -13.82 -8.13
CA MET A 149 -9.34 -12.74 -7.16
C MET A 149 -8.54 -13.20 -5.95
N LEU A 150 -7.42 -12.54 -5.67
CA LEU A 150 -6.64 -12.79 -4.47
C LEU A 150 -7.17 -11.93 -3.33
N GLN A 151 -7.64 -12.58 -2.27
CA GLN A 151 -8.11 -11.94 -1.05
C GLN A 151 -7.07 -12.13 0.05
N VAL A 152 -6.61 -11.03 0.64
CA VAL A 152 -5.60 -11.05 1.70
C VAL A 152 -6.10 -10.27 2.89
N LYS A 153 -6.03 -10.87 4.08
CA LYS A 153 -6.28 -10.19 5.35
C LYS A 153 -4.95 -9.87 6.00
N TYR A 154 -4.83 -8.66 6.50
CA TYR A 154 -3.66 -8.15 7.19
C TYR A 154 -4.02 -7.76 8.63
N VAL A 155 -3.06 -7.89 9.52
CA VAL A 155 -3.17 -7.46 10.91
C VAL A 155 -1.89 -6.74 11.32
N LYS A 156 -2.02 -5.68 12.10
CA LYS A 156 -0.90 -4.95 12.69
C LYS A 156 -0.59 -5.58 14.06
N SER A 157 0.63 -6.06 14.25
CA SER A 157 1.08 -6.68 15.51
C SER A 157 2.45 -6.15 15.89
N GLY A 158 2.52 -5.47 17.04
CA GLY A 158 3.75 -4.82 17.52
C GLY A 158 4.20 -3.68 16.60
N GLY A 159 3.25 -2.92 16.04
CA GLY A 159 3.51 -1.78 15.16
C GLY A 159 3.83 -2.13 13.70
N ALA A 160 3.97 -3.42 13.36
CA ALA A 160 4.25 -3.88 12.00
C ALA A 160 3.07 -4.65 11.40
N TRP A 161 2.83 -4.47 10.09
CA TRP A 161 1.83 -5.24 9.35
C TRP A 161 2.31 -6.67 9.09
N ALA A 162 1.36 -7.59 9.13
CA ALA A 162 1.54 -9.02 8.96
C ALA A 162 0.39 -9.57 8.11
N ILE A 163 0.66 -10.64 7.34
CA ILE A 163 -0.40 -11.36 6.63
C ILE A 163 -1.09 -12.28 7.63
N ALA A 164 -2.38 -12.08 7.84
CA ALA A 164 -3.19 -12.96 8.68
C ALA A 164 -3.69 -14.16 7.88
N LYS A 165 -4.15 -13.93 6.64
CA LYS A 165 -4.75 -14.95 5.79
C LYS A 165 -4.65 -14.57 4.32
N ALA A 166 -4.50 -15.55 3.43
CA ALA A 166 -4.55 -15.36 1.99
C ALA A 166 -5.31 -16.49 1.30
N GLU A 167 -6.23 -16.14 0.40
CA GLU A 167 -7.10 -17.08 -0.32
C GLU A 167 -7.28 -16.64 -1.79
N ILE A 168 -7.31 -17.61 -2.70
CA ILE A 168 -7.64 -17.39 -4.12
C ILE A 168 -9.11 -17.74 -4.31
N ALA A 169 -9.92 -16.75 -4.66
CA ALA A 169 -11.32 -16.94 -5.02
C ALA A 169 -11.49 -17.00 -6.54
N SER A 170 -12.48 -17.77 -6.98
CA SER A 170 -13.01 -17.66 -8.34
C SER A 170 -13.66 -16.30 -8.54
N VAL A 171 -13.38 -15.65 -9.68
CA VAL A 171 -14.09 -14.44 -10.15
C VAL A 171 -15.48 -14.81 -10.63
#